data_AF-A0A3G2S4N3-F1
#
_entry.id   AF-A0A3G2S4N3-F1
#
_cell.length_a   1.000
_cell.length_b   1.000
_cell.length_c   1.000
_cell.angle_alpha   90.00
_cell.angle_beta   90.00
_cell.angle_gamma   90.00
#
_symmetry.space_group_name_H-M   'P 1'
#
loop_
_entity.id
_entity.type
_entity.pdbx_description
1 polymer ?
#
loop_
_entity_poly.entity_id
_entity_poly.type
_entity_poly.pdbx_seq_one_letter_code
_entity_poly.pdbx_strand_id
1 'polypeptide(L)'
;MSNKKDSAQADVLAPRSRELEFGGVLGALFITVTVPLTMYYLTFGCSPVMGCSLPLSASNAQALWTYARQQLVASFQDRMGWNLYYAWYMYCVVAWFVVDGKWVEGLPLRTGEKLRYKINALKTGAIALGFAMTIIFIKGPASFTLLYDHFPGLLSAALVNSILQAVYVYAASFHGKKLLALGGNSGNPIFDWFIGRELNPRIGEFDIKTFNELRPGLILWALLDISCVCHQYTKFGWVSDSIVLVTLFHIWYIVDSLINESTILTQMDITTDGFGFMLSVGDLAWLPFTYCLQARFLAFHPIHLGWLGVLAILAVQFTGYYIFRVANLEKNEFRHGRNPKGTYTVR
;
A
#
# COMPACT_ATOMS: atom_id res chain seq x y z
N MET A 1 3.78 27.44 38.73
CA MET A 1 3.66 27.76 37.29
C MET A 1 4.33 26.74 36.38
N SER A 2 5.47 26.12 36.76
CA SER A 2 6.14 25.07 35.94
C SER A 2 5.23 23.86 35.66
N ASN A 3 4.67 23.22 36.70
CA ASN A 3 3.81 22.02 36.56
C ASN A 3 2.64 22.16 35.58
N LYS A 4 2.08 23.35 35.41
CA LYS A 4 0.91 23.59 34.54
C LYS A 4 1.32 23.78 33.07
N LYS A 5 2.52 24.30 32.82
CA LYS A 5 3.12 24.37 31.46
C LYS A 5 3.61 22.98 31.03
N ASP A 6 4.23 22.24 31.93
CA ASP A 6 4.72 20.89 31.67
C ASP A 6 3.56 19.92 31.39
N SER A 7 2.43 20.04 32.12
CA SER A 7 1.23 19.25 31.85
C SER A 7 0.55 19.61 30.53
N ALA A 8 0.49 20.90 30.19
CA ALA A 8 -0.08 21.35 28.92
C ALA A 8 0.75 20.90 27.71
N GLN A 9 2.08 20.94 27.84
CA GLN A 9 2.99 20.46 26.80
C GLN A 9 2.92 18.93 26.66
N ALA A 10 2.79 18.19 27.76
CA ALA A 10 2.56 16.75 27.72
C ALA A 10 1.24 16.37 27.04
N ASP A 11 0.17 17.15 27.25
CA ASP A 11 -1.15 16.91 26.64
C ASP A 11 -1.15 17.23 25.13
N VAL A 12 -0.37 18.23 24.68
CA VAL A 12 -0.17 18.49 23.23
C VAL A 12 0.59 17.35 22.55
N LEU A 13 1.61 16.81 23.21
CA LEU A 13 2.44 15.73 22.68
C LEU A 13 1.71 14.39 22.70
N ALA A 14 1.05 14.04 23.80
CA ALA A 14 0.45 12.73 24.03
C ALA A 14 -0.97 12.85 24.61
N PRO A 15 -1.93 13.44 23.87
CA PRO A 15 -3.31 13.56 24.33
C PRO A 15 -3.92 12.18 24.56
N ARG A 16 -4.86 12.05 25.50
CA ARG A 16 -5.61 10.79 25.69
C ARG A 16 -6.75 10.68 24.68
N SER A 17 -6.83 9.54 24.00
CA SER A 17 -7.94 9.25 23.08
C SER A 17 -9.25 9.12 23.87
N ARG A 18 -10.28 9.88 23.49
CA ARG A 18 -11.61 9.81 24.11
C ARG A 18 -12.59 8.95 23.33
N GLU A 19 -12.44 8.96 22.01
CA GLU A 19 -13.25 8.19 21.08
C GLU A 19 -12.35 7.17 20.39
N LEU A 20 -12.85 5.95 20.27
CA LEU A 20 -12.15 4.87 19.58
C LEU A 20 -12.82 4.62 18.25
N GLU A 21 -12.07 4.84 17.18
CA GLU A 21 -12.48 4.52 15.82
C GLU A 21 -12.52 3.00 15.60
N PHE A 22 -12.99 2.56 14.43
CA PHE A 22 -13.01 1.15 14.04
C PHE A 22 -13.75 0.22 15.02
N GLY A 23 -14.78 0.72 15.71
CA GLY A 23 -15.52 -0.07 16.71
C GLY A 23 -14.69 -0.41 17.97
N GLY A 24 -13.64 0.37 18.23
CA GLY A 24 -12.76 0.20 19.38
C GLY A 24 -11.97 -1.09 19.37
N VAL A 25 -11.73 -1.65 20.55
CA VAL A 25 -10.84 -2.81 20.72
C VAL A 25 -11.33 -4.05 19.97
N LEU A 26 -12.65 -4.30 19.99
CA LEU A 26 -13.24 -5.46 19.32
C LEU A 26 -13.11 -5.38 17.81
N GLY A 27 -13.37 -4.20 17.22
CA GLY A 27 -13.21 -4.03 15.78
C GLY A 27 -11.73 -3.99 15.36
N ALA A 28 -10.84 -3.40 16.15
CA ALA A 28 -9.39 -3.50 15.94
C ALA A 28 -8.90 -4.96 15.92
N LEU A 29 -9.34 -5.79 16.87
CA LEU A 29 -9.03 -7.23 16.90
C LEU A 29 -9.62 -7.96 15.70
N PHE A 30 -10.88 -7.67 15.36
CA PHE A 30 -11.54 -8.26 14.21
C PHE A 30 -10.76 -7.97 12.91
N ILE A 31 -10.40 -6.71 12.65
CA ILE A 31 -9.61 -6.32 11.47
C ILE A 31 -8.23 -6.97 11.50
N THR A 32 -7.55 -6.97 12.65
CA THR A 32 -6.22 -7.59 12.81
C THR A 32 -6.19 -9.06 12.39
N VAL A 33 -7.24 -9.81 12.71
CA VAL A 33 -7.33 -11.23 12.37
C VAL A 33 -7.87 -11.44 10.95
N THR A 34 -8.93 -10.71 10.59
CA THR A 34 -9.64 -10.97 9.32
C THR A 34 -8.87 -10.49 8.10
N VAL A 35 -8.20 -9.34 8.14
CA VAL A 35 -7.49 -8.80 6.98
C VAL A 35 -6.42 -9.77 6.45
N PRO A 36 -5.50 -10.31 7.28
CA PRO A 36 -4.56 -11.33 6.84
C PRO A 36 -5.24 -12.58 6.28
N LEU A 37 -6.29 -13.07 6.95
CA LEU A 37 -7.04 -14.25 6.50
C LEU A 37 -7.69 -14.01 5.13
N THR A 38 -8.24 -12.82 4.90
CA THR A 38 -8.82 -12.42 3.62
C THR A 38 -7.76 -12.38 2.53
N MET A 39 -6.56 -11.85 2.76
CA MET A 39 -5.48 -11.86 1.76
C MET A 39 -5.10 -13.28 1.33
N TYR A 40 -4.93 -14.20 2.29
CA TYR A 40 -4.65 -15.60 1.98
C TYR A 40 -5.83 -16.30 1.31
N TYR A 41 -7.06 -16.00 1.73
CA TYR A 41 -8.26 -16.52 1.10
C TYR A 41 -8.35 -16.09 -0.38
N LEU A 42 -8.12 -14.82 -0.69
CA LEU A 42 -8.11 -14.31 -2.06
C LEU A 42 -6.97 -14.93 -2.89
N THR A 43 -5.82 -15.19 -2.26
CA THR A 43 -4.66 -15.80 -2.91
C THR A 43 -4.89 -17.28 -3.23
N PHE A 44 -5.44 -18.06 -2.30
CA PHE A 44 -5.59 -19.51 -2.45
C PHE A 44 -6.94 -19.94 -3.02
N GLY A 45 -7.99 -19.17 -2.74
CA GLY A 45 -9.37 -19.43 -3.16
C GLY A 45 -9.59 -19.23 -4.66
N CYS A 46 -8.74 -18.46 -5.34
CA CYS A 46 -8.70 -18.35 -6.78
C CYS A 46 -7.30 -18.73 -7.28
N SER A 47 -7.19 -19.94 -7.82
CA SER A 47 -5.93 -20.50 -8.32
C SER A 47 -6.16 -21.44 -9.51
N PRO A 48 -5.12 -21.74 -10.31
CA PRO A 48 -5.24 -22.68 -11.43
C PRO A 48 -5.71 -24.09 -11.01
N VAL A 49 -5.43 -24.49 -9.77
CA VAL A 49 -5.75 -25.83 -9.24
C VAL A 49 -7.19 -25.90 -8.72
N MET A 50 -7.63 -24.88 -7.98
CA MET A 50 -8.95 -24.85 -7.36
C MET A 50 -10.04 -24.27 -8.25
N GLY A 51 -9.66 -23.59 -9.34
CA GLY A 51 -10.56 -22.69 -10.06
C GLY A 51 -10.84 -21.41 -9.27
N CYS A 52 -11.73 -20.57 -9.79
CA CYS A 52 -12.07 -19.26 -9.19
C CYS A 52 -13.59 -19.05 -9.00
N SER A 53 -14.38 -20.13 -8.96
CA SER A 53 -15.82 -19.99 -8.71
C SER A 53 -16.08 -19.88 -7.20
N LEU A 54 -16.76 -18.79 -6.79
CA LEU A 54 -17.18 -18.55 -5.41
C LEU A 54 -17.95 -19.74 -4.77
N PRO A 55 -18.81 -20.51 -5.49
CA PRO A 55 -19.52 -21.64 -4.90
C PRO A 55 -18.65 -22.87 -4.60
N LEU A 56 -17.49 -23.04 -5.25
CA LEU A 56 -16.60 -24.19 -5.03
C LEU A 56 -15.96 -24.18 -3.63
N SER A 57 -15.81 -22.99 -3.03
CA SER A 57 -15.38 -22.84 -1.64
C SER A 57 -16.39 -23.42 -0.63
N ALA A 58 -17.67 -23.48 -1.00
CA ALA A 58 -18.75 -24.00 -0.16
C ALA A 58 -19.05 -25.48 -0.44
N SER A 59 -18.95 -25.92 -1.70
CA SER A 59 -19.23 -27.32 -2.07
C SER A 59 -18.12 -28.31 -1.71
N ASN A 60 -16.88 -27.85 -1.46
CA ASN A 60 -15.76 -28.70 -1.01
C ASN A 60 -14.81 -27.99 -0.02
N ALA A 61 -15.38 -27.48 1.07
CA ALA A 61 -14.65 -26.72 2.11
C ALA A 61 -13.44 -27.49 2.69
N GLN A 62 -13.54 -28.82 2.80
CA GLN A 62 -12.45 -29.64 3.33
C GLN A 62 -11.24 -29.72 2.39
N ALA A 63 -11.47 -29.81 1.07
CA ALA A 63 -10.39 -29.76 0.09
C ALA A 63 -9.73 -28.38 0.07
N LEU A 64 -10.52 -27.31 0.11
CA LEU A 64 -10.00 -25.95 0.20
C LEU A 64 -9.17 -25.75 1.47
N TRP A 65 -9.66 -26.18 2.62
CA TRP A 65 -8.93 -26.08 3.89
C TRP A 65 -7.59 -26.81 3.85
N THR A 66 -7.59 -28.04 3.31
CA THR A 66 -6.37 -28.85 3.19
C THR A 66 -5.35 -28.19 2.26
N TYR A 67 -5.80 -27.72 1.10
CA TYR A 67 -4.96 -26.99 0.14
C TYR A 67 -4.43 -25.69 0.74
N ALA A 68 -5.31 -24.84 1.29
CA ALA A 68 -4.94 -23.56 1.88
C ALA A 68 -3.95 -23.75 3.05
N ARG A 69 -4.15 -24.76 3.91
CA ARG A 69 -3.21 -25.07 4.99
C ARG A 69 -1.84 -25.47 4.44
N GLN A 70 -1.79 -26.31 3.43
CA GLN A 70 -0.53 -26.73 2.82
C GLN A 70 0.19 -25.55 2.15
N GLN A 71 -0.54 -24.73 1.39
CA GLN A 71 0.00 -23.55 0.72
C GLN A 71 0.46 -22.47 1.70
N LEU A 72 -0.27 -22.30 2.81
CA LEU A 72 0.14 -21.41 3.90
C LEU A 72 1.46 -21.88 4.53
N VAL A 73 1.60 -23.17 4.85
CA VAL A 73 2.88 -23.67 5.38
C VAL A 73 4.00 -23.51 4.35
N ALA A 74 3.73 -23.80 3.08
CA ALA A 74 4.69 -23.64 1.99
C ALA A 74 5.12 -22.17 1.83
N SER A 75 4.22 -21.20 1.98
CA SER A 75 4.55 -19.78 1.84
C SER A 75 5.50 -19.26 2.92
N PHE A 76 5.48 -19.84 4.13
CA PHE A 76 6.47 -19.54 5.17
C PHE A 76 7.81 -20.29 4.97
N GLN A 77 7.83 -21.33 4.15
CA GLN A 77 9.04 -22.09 3.82
C GLN A 77 9.70 -21.68 2.50
N ASP A 78 9.03 -20.84 1.71
CA ASP A 78 9.51 -20.32 0.43
C ASP A 78 10.64 -19.30 0.59
N ARG A 79 11.86 -19.82 0.69
CA ARG A 79 13.07 -19.00 0.84
C ARG A 79 13.27 -18.01 -0.31
N MET A 80 12.88 -18.38 -1.53
CA MET A 80 13.06 -17.52 -2.70
C MET A 80 12.11 -16.34 -2.64
N GLY A 81 10.82 -16.57 -2.37
CA GLY A 81 9.84 -15.51 -2.17
C GLY A 81 10.23 -14.53 -1.05
N TRP A 82 10.70 -15.06 0.09
CA TRP A 82 11.19 -14.23 1.19
C TRP A 82 12.40 -13.38 0.79
N ASN A 83 13.39 -13.99 0.15
CA ASN A 83 14.59 -13.28 -0.31
C ASN A 83 14.23 -12.19 -1.32
N LEU A 84 13.31 -12.45 -2.26
CA LEU A 84 12.84 -11.48 -3.23
C LEU A 84 12.17 -10.28 -2.54
N TYR A 85 11.29 -10.52 -1.56
CA TYR A 85 10.62 -9.44 -0.83
C TYR A 85 11.61 -8.57 -0.05
N TYR A 86 12.51 -9.18 0.73
CA TYR A 86 13.46 -8.40 1.52
C TYR A 86 14.52 -7.71 0.66
N ALA A 87 14.93 -8.31 -0.46
CA ALA A 87 15.78 -7.64 -1.45
C ALA A 87 15.06 -6.42 -2.06
N TRP A 88 13.78 -6.56 -2.39
CA TRP A 88 12.94 -5.47 -2.86
C TRP A 88 12.79 -4.35 -1.82
N TYR A 89 12.44 -4.69 -0.58
CA TYR A 89 12.29 -3.72 0.50
C TYR A 89 13.60 -2.98 0.76
N MET A 90 14.73 -3.71 0.79
CA MET A 90 16.07 -3.14 0.95
C MET A 90 16.43 -2.22 -0.22
N TYR A 91 16.11 -2.60 -1.46
CA TYR A 91 16.26 -1.72 -2.61
C TYR A 91 15.52 -0.40 -2.42
N CYS A 92 14.25 -0.43 -1.97
CA CYS A 92 13.48 0.80 -1.72
C CYS A 92 14.13 1.68 -0.65
N VAL A 93 14.61 1.09 0.44
CA VAL A 93 15.31 1.82 1.51
C VAL A 93 16.60 2.46 0.97
N VAL A 94 17.45 1.68 0.29
CA VAL A 94 18.70 2.18 -0.31
C VAL A 94 18.41 3.29 -1.31
N ALA A 95 17.41 3.12 -2.18
CA ALA A 95 17.02 4.11 -3.15
C ALA A 95 16.54 5.41 -2.47
N TRP A 96 15.80 5.32 -1.36
CA TRP A 96 15.40 6.51 -0.60
C TRP A 96 16.61 7.32 -0.13
N PHE A 97 17.66 6.67 0.38
CA PHE A 97 18.88 7.34 0.83
C PHE A 97 19.74 7.86 -0.33
N VAL A 98 20.02 7.02 -1.31
CA VAL A 98 21.02 7.28 -2.37
C VAL A 98 20.47 8.16 -3.49
N VAL A 99 19.22 7.96 -3.92
CA VAL A 99 18.65 8.71 -5.04
C VAL A 99 18.35 10.13 -4.59
N ASP A 100 18.79 11.11 -5.37
CA ASP A 100 18.55 12.52 -5.06
C ASP A 100 17.05 12.86 -5.09
N GLY A 101 16.64 13.78 -4.24
CA GLY A 101 15.23 14.14 -4.07
C GLY A 101 15.07 15.56 -3.57
N LYS A 102 13.95 16.19 -3.95
CA LYS A 102 13.60 17.51 -3.42
C LYS A 102 13.11 17.34 -1.99
N TRP A 103 13.48 18.26 -1.11
CA TRP A 103 12.96 18.29 0.26
C TRP A 103 11.80 19.26 0.34
N VAL A 104 10.66 18.79 0.82
CA VAL A 104 9.42 19.57 0.96
C VAL A 104 9.00 19.57 2.43
N GLU A 105 8.45 20.68 2.91
CA GLU A 105 7.86 20.78 4.24
C GLU A 105 6.43 20.23 4.24
N GLY A 106 6.12 19.40 5.24
CA GLY A 106 4.75 18.98 5.51
C GLY A 106 3.89 20.09 6.14
N LEU A 107 2.67 19.72 6.50
CA LEU A 107 1.78 20.60 7.25
C LEU A 107 2.29 20.84 8.68
N PRO A 108 1.96 21.99 9.30
CA PRO A 108 2.32 22.26 10.68
C PRO A 108 1.68 21.23 11.61
N LEU A 109 2.51 20.61 12.46
CA LEU A 109 2.07 19.70 13.50
C LEU A 109 1.33 20.47 14.61
N ARG A 110 0.70 19.74 15.53
CA ARG A 110 0.07 20.33 16.73
C ARG A 110 1.06 21.13 17.59
N THR A 111 2.36 20.82 17.49
CA THR A 111 3.44 21.54 18.16
C THR A 111 3.82 22.85 17.46
N GLY A 112 3.30 23.11 16.26
CA GLY A 112 3.68 24.21 15.37
C GLY A 112 4.91 23.92 14.52
N GLU A 113 5.64 22.84 14.78
CA GLU A 113 6.79 22.41 13.99
C GLU A 113 6.35 21.87 12.62
N LYS A 114 7.18 22.05 11.60
CA LYS A 114 7.02 21.41 10.29
C LYS A 114 8.13 20.41 10.05
N LEU A 115 7.73 19.20 9.70
CA LEU A 115 8.68 18.16 9.32
C LEU A 115 9.05 18.28 7.85
N ARG A 116 10.30 17.94 7.52
CA ARG A 116 10.78 17.86 6.13
C ARG A 116 10.69 16.42 5.64
N TYR A 117 10.39 16.27 4.35
CA TYR A 117 10.22 14.99 3.67
C TYR A 117 10.98 15.01 2.34
N LYS A 118 11.69 13.91 2.04
CA LYS A 118 12.42 13.74 0.78
C LYS A 118 11.51 13.13 -0.28
N ILE A 119 11.34 13.85 -1.37
CA ILE A 119 10.49 13.49 -2.52
C ILE A 119 11.38 12.91 -3.61
N ASN A 120 11.39 11.58 -3.73
CA ASN A 120 12.15 10.83 -4.73
C ASN A 120 11.48 9.52 -5.17
N ALA A 121 10.22 9.28 -4.81
CA ALA A 121 9.52 8.03 -5.12
C ALA A 121 9.41 7.78 -6.63
N LEU A 122 9.20 8.83 -7.44
CA LEU A 122 9.20 8.72 -8.91
C LEU A 122 10.52 8.18 -9.47
N LYS A 123 11.65 8.68 -8.98
CA LYS A 123 12.97 8.21 -9.43
C LYS A 123 13.22 6.77 -8.97
N THR A 124 12.86 6.45 -7.73
CA THR A 124 12.93 5.07 -7.20
C THR A 124 12.09 4.10 -8.04
N GLY A 125 10.87 4.48 -8.41
CA GLY A 125 9.98 3.68 -9.26
C GLY A 125 10.49 3.56 -10.69
N ALA A 126 10.94 4.66 -11.29
CA ALA A 126 11.48 4.67 -12.65
C ALA A 126 12.72 3.76 -12.78
N ILE A 127 13.61 3.77 -11.78
CA ILE A 127 14.79 2.89 -11.75
C ILE A 127 14.34 1.42 -11.63
N ALA A 128 13.39 1.11 -10.75
CA ALA A 128 12.88 -0.26 -10.56
C ALA A 128 12.23 -0.81 -11.84
N LEU A 129 11.35 -0.02 -12.46
CA LEU A 129 10.69 -0.36 -13.72
C LEU A 129 11.72 -0.48 -14.86
N GLY A 130 12.69 0.43 -14.93
CA GLY A 130 13.78 0.36 -15.91
C GLY A 130 14.60 -0.92 -15.79
N PHE A 131 14.92 -1.35 -14.56
CA PHE A 131 15.60 -2.62 -14.31
C PHE A 131 14.75 -3.82 -14.73
N ALA A 132 13.46 -3.84 -14.37
CA ALA A 132 12.54 -4.91 -14.77
C ALA A 132 12.47 -5.03 -16.31
N MET A 133 12.25 -3.91 -17.00
CA MET A 133 12.18 -3.89 -18.47
C MET A 133 13.50 -4.29 -19.12
N THR A 134 14.65 -3.90 -18.54
CA THR A 134 15.96 -4.29 -19.04
C THR A 134 16.20 -5.79 -18.90
N ILE A 135 15.82 -6.39 -17.76
CA ILE A 135 15.92 -7.84 -17.54
C ILE A 135 15.05 -8.59 -18.56
N ILE A 136 13.80 -8.16 -18.74
CA ILE A 136 12.87 -8.75 -19.71
C ILE A 136 13.40 -8.64 -21.13
N PHE A 137 13.96 -7.48 -21.51
CA PHE A 137 14.50 -7.27 -22.85
C PHE A 137 15.71 -8.16 -23.16
N ILE A 138 16.63 -8.33 -22.20
CA ILE A 138 17.87 -9.10 -22.40
C ILE A 138 17.64 -10.60 -22.27
N LYS A 139 16.86 -11.03 -21.27
CA LYS A 139 16.69 -12.46 -20.91
C LYS A 139 15.34 -13.05 -21.32
N GLY A 140 14.44 -12.23 -21.87
CA GLY A 140 13.08 -12.59 -22.24
C GLY A 140 12.10 -12.59 -21.05
N PRO A 141 10.78 -12.69 -21.32
CA PRO A 141 9.73 -12.60 -20.30
C PRO A 141 9.81 -13.68 -19.20
N ALA A 142 10.29 -14.88 -19.53
CA ALA A 142 10.49 -15.97 -18.57
C ALA A 142 11.39 -15.59 -17.38
N SER A 143 12.30 -14.65 -17.58
CA SER A 143 13.20 -14.20 -16.51
C SER A 143 12.52 -13.37 -15.42
N PHE A 144 11.29 -12.90 -15.65
CA PHE A 144 10.56 -12.00 -14.75
C PHE A 144 9.25 -12.61 -14.22
N THR A 145 9.05 -13.93 -14.33
CA THR A 145 7.89 -14.62 -13.74
C THR A 145 8.03 -14.89 -12.24
N LEU A 146 9.25 -14.73 -11.69
CA LEU A 146 9.60 -15.08 -10.31
C LEU A 146 8.66 -14.48 -9.26
N LEU A 147 8.17 -13.24 -9.47
CA LEU A 147 7.26 -12.62 -8.50
C LEU A 147 5.87 -13.27 -8.52
N TYR A 148 5.38 -13.66 -9.70
CA TYR A 148 4.15 -14.43 -9.83
C TYR A 148 4.31 -15.85 -9.25
N ASP A 149 5.43 -16.52 -9.56
CA ASP A 149 5.66 -17.92 -9.16
C ASP A 149 5.81 -18.06 -7.63
N HIS A 150 6.41 -17.05 -6.97
CA HIS A 150 6.62 -17.00 -5.52
C HIS A 150 5.63 -16.07 -4.79
N PHE A 151 4.47 -15.81 -5.38
CA PHE A 151 3.48 -14.86 -4.86
C PHE A 151 3.06 -15.12 -3.40
N PRO A 152 2.74 -16.36 -2.97
CA PRO A 152 2.40 -16.61 -1.57
C PRO A 152 3.55 -16.33 -0.61
N GLY A 153 4.79 -16.66 -0.99
CA GLY A 153 5.98 -16.42 -0.17
C GLY A 153 6.25 -14.93 0.01
N LEU A 154 6.09 -14.15 -1.07
CA LEU A 154 6.14 -12.68 -1.02
C LEU A 154 5.07 -12.09 -0.08
N LEU A 155 3.83 -12.58 -0.14
CA LEU A 155 2.74 -12.15 0.76
C LEU A 155 3.06 -12.46 2.22
N SER A 156 3.55 -13.66 2.52
CA SER A 156 3.96 -14.02 3.89
C SER A 156 5.09 -13.13 4.41
N ALA A 157 6.12 -12.89 3.60
CA ALA A 157 7.24 -12.03 3.96
C ALA A 157 6.78 -10.58 4.18
N ALA A 158 5.89 -10.08 3.33
CA ALA A 158 5.30 -8.75 3.46
C ALA A 158 4.48 -8.60 4.75
N LEU A 159 3.59 -9.55 5.04
CA LEU A 159 2.79 -9.54 6.26
C LEU A 159 3.67 -9.57 7.52
N VAL A 160 4.71 -10.41 7.54
CA VAL A 160 5.66 -10.47 8.66
C VAL A 160 6.41 -9.15 8.81
N ASN A 161 6.90 -8.57 7.72
CA ASN A 161 7.56 -7.27 7.75
C ASN A 161 6.62 -6.16 8.28
N SER A 162 5.36 -6.14 7.85
CA SER A 162 4.36 -5.19 8.35
C SER A 162 4.14 -5.31 9.86
N ILE A 163 3.99 -6.54 10.36
CA ILE A 163 3.77 -6.81 11.79
C ILE A 163 5.01 -6.39 12.59
N LEU A 164 6.22 -6.71 12.10
CA LEU A 164 7.47 -6.31 12.75
C LEU A 164 7.59 -4.79 12.84
N GLN A 165 7.22 -4.06 11.78
CA GLN A 165 7.22 -2.60 11.80
C GLN A 165 6.20 -2.03 12.77
N ALA A 166 4.97 -2.57 12.80
CA ALA A 166 3.94 -2.16 13.75
C ALA A 166 4.38 -2.38 15.22
N VAL A 167 5.01 -3.53 15.51
CA VAL A 167 5.57 -3.80 16.85
C VAL A 167 6.73 -2.85 17.17
N TYR A 168 7.62 -2.60 16.21
CA TYR A 168 8.75 -1.69 16.38
C TYR A 168 8.28 -0.27 16.71
N VAL A 169 7.39 0.33 15.91
CA VAL A 169 6.93 1.70 16.13
C VAL A 169 6.09 1.82 17.40
N TYR A 170 5.33 0.78 17.77
CA TYR A 170 4.64 0.73 19.04
C TYR A 170 5.62 0.76 20.22
N ALA A 171 6.66 -0.10 20.21
CA ALA A 171 7.68 -0.12 21.25
C ALA A 171 8.53 1.17 21.30
N ALA A 172 8.87 1.72 20.13
CA ALA A 172 9.61 2.97 20.01
C ALA A 172 8.82 4.18 20.54
N SER A 173 7.48 4.15 20.46
CA SER A 173 6.63 5.24 20.93
C SER A 173 6.72 5.53 22.44
N PHE A 174 7.17 4.55 23.23
CA PHE A 174 7.36 4.71 24.68
C PHE A 174 8.71 5.33 25.05
N HIS A 175 9.61 5.49 24.08
CA HIS A 175 10.95 6.02 24.30
C HIS A 175 11.02 7.51 23.91
N GLY A 176 11.32 8.36 24.90
CA GLY A 176 11.45 9.80 24.70
C GLY A 176 10.11 10.54 24.60
N LYS A 177 10.19 11.83 24.27
CA LYS A 177 9.00 12.69 24.09
C LYS A 177 8.55 12.63 22.63
N LYS A 178 7.63 11.71 22.32
CA LYS A 178 7.07 11.53 20.98
C LYS A 178 5.74 12.27 20.82
N LEU A 179 5.47 12.75 19.60
CA LEU A 179 4.16 13.26 19.23
C LEU A 179 3.26 12.09 18.85
N LEU A 180 2.25 11.83 19.67
CA LEU A 180 1.30 10.74 19.46
C LEU A 180 0.14 11.17 18.56
N ALA A 181 -0.38 10.24 17.76
CA ALA A 181 -1.62 10.42 17.03
C ALA A 181 -2.79 10.64 18.00
N LEU A 182 -3.84 11.36 17.57
CA LEU A 182 -4.99 11.67 18.43
C LEU A 182 -5.73 10.40 18.87
N GLY A 183 -5.84 9.41 17.98
CA GLY A 183 -6.42 8.10 18.27
C GLY A 183 -5.46 7.13 18.98
N GLY A 184 -4.14 7.40 18.97
CA GLY A 184 -3.07 6.47 19.33
C GLY A 184 -2.69 6.40 20.82
N ASN A 185 -3.52 6.89 21.74
CA ASN A 185 -3.22 6.85 23.17
C ASN A 185 -4.47 6.56 24.02
N SER A 186 -5.17 5.49 23.67
CA SER A 186 -6.38 5.02 24.34
C SER A 186 -6.10 4.41 25.71
N GLY A 187 -4.87 3.93 25.93
CA GLY A 187 -4.51 3.15 27.13
C GLY A 187 -4.81 1.66 27.01
N ASN A 188 -5.37 1.21 25.87
CA ASN A 188 -5.47 -0.20 25.53
C ASN A 188 -4.32 -0.59 24.56
N PRO A 189 -3.38 -1.45 24.98
CA PRO A 189 -2.24 -1.86 24.14
C PRO A 189 -2.61 -2.44 22.78
N ILE A 190 -3.72 -3.19 22.68
CA ILE A 190 -4.14 -3.84 21.44
C ILE A 190 -4.62 -2.78 20.44
N PHE A 191 -5.47 -1.87 20.89
CA PHE A 191 -5.97 -0.79 20.04
C PHE A 191 -4.85 0.17 19.63
N ASP A 192 -3.99 0.56 20.58
CA ASP A 192 -2.89 1.49 20.35
C ASP A 192 -1.82 0.90 19.40
N TRP A 193 -1.59 -0.42 19.43
CA TRP A 193 -0.75 -1.12 18.44
C TRP A 193 -1.42 -1.20 17.07
N PHE A 194 -2.73 -1.43 17.05
CA PHE A 194 -3.51 -1.51 15.81
C PHE A 194 -3.51 -0.18 15.04
N ILE A 195 -3.95 0.90 15.70
CA ILE A 195 -4.07 2.22 15.09
C ILE A 195 -2.73 2.93 14.96
N GLY A 196 -1.76 2.60 15.82
CA GLY A 196 -0.46 3.25 15.89
C GLY A 196 -0.42 4.39 16.90
N ARG A 197 0.62 4.41 17.73
CA ARG A 197 0.80 5.44 18.76
C ARG A 197 1.45 6.71 18.22
N GLU A 198 2.61 6.58 17.57
CA GLU A 198 3.39 7.71 17.08
C GLU A 198 2.78 8.28 15.78
N LEU A 199 2.66 9.61 15.69
CA LEU A 199 2.08 10.27 14.52
C LEU A 199 3.00 10.17 13.29
N ASN A 200 4.31 10.36 13.48
CA ASN A 200 5.30 10.33 12.40
C ASN A 200 6.56 9.60 12.88
N PRO A 201 6.56 8.24 12.93
CA PRO A 201 7.72 7.50 13.41
C PRO A 201 8.91 7.63 12.48
N ARG A 202 10.02 8.10 13.05
CA ARG A 202 11.23 8.47 12.30
C ARG A 202 12.50 7.80 12.84
N ILE A 203 13.37 7.42 11.90
CA ILE A 203 14.76 7.04 12.15
C ILE A 203 15.64 8.13 11.52
N GLY A 204 16.02 9.14 12.32
CA GLY A 204 16.61 10.37 11.79
C GLY A 204 15.60 11.15 10.93
N GLU A 205 15.95 11.44 9.68
CA GLU A 205 15.05 12.07 8.70
C GLU A 205 14.17 11.06 7.93
N PHE A 206 14.42 9.76 8.12
CA PHE A 206 13.65 8.71 7.46
C PHE A 206 12.32 8.49 8.17
N ASP A 207 11.25 8.92 7.52
CA ASP A 207 9.89 8.78 8.02
C ASP A 207 9.27 7.48 7.49
N ILE A 208 9.05 6.53 8.40
CA ILE A 208 8.63 5.16 8.06
C ILE A 208 7.28 5.15 7.36
N LYS A 209 6.36 6.01 7.82
CA LYS A 209 5.00 6.09 7.30
C LYS A 209 4.99 6.56 5.85
N THR A 210 5.51 7.76 5.57
CA THR A 210 5.54 8.31 4.20
C THR A 210 6.37 7.45 3.25
N PHE A 211 7.39 6.75 3.76
CA PHE A 211 8.15 5.80 2.97
C PHE A 211 7.27 4.62 2.50
N ASN A 212 6.57 3.96 3.43
CA ASN A 212 5.78 2.77 3.15
C ASN A 212 4.55 3.05 2.29
N GLU A 213 3.90 4.19 2.50
CA GLU A 213 2.69 4.64 1.79
C GLU A 213 2.84 4.53 0.25
N LEU A 214 4.00 4.94 -0.29
CA LEU A 214 4.21 5.01 -1.74
C LEU A 214 5.20 3.99 -2.30
N ARG A 215 6.33 3.72 -1.62
CA ARG A 215 7.47 3.06 -2.29
C ARG A 215 7.34 1.54 -2.31
N PRO A 216 7.50 0.83 -1.18
CA PRO A 216 7.55 -0.62 -1.19
C PRO A 216 6.20 -1.25 -1.58
N GLY A 217 5.06 -0.58 -1.33
CA GLY A 217 3.72 -1.05 -1.67
C GLY A 217 3.36 -0.81 -3.14
N LEU A 218 3.13 0.45 -3.54
CA LEU A 218 2.66 0.77 -4.89
C LEU A 218 3.64 0.34 -5.99
N ILE A 219 4.95 0.50 -5.79
CA ILE A 219 5.89 0.12 -6.85
C ILE A 219 5.95 -1.41 -6.98
N LEU A 220 5.83 -2.17 -5.88
CA LEU A 220 5.73 -3.63 -5.93
C LEU A 220 4.49 -4.10 -6.68
N TRP A 221 3.36 -3.41 -6.50
CA TRP A 221 2.14 -3.70 -7.25
C TRP A 221 2.38 -3.64 -8.77
N ALA A 222 3.06 -2.60 -9.27
CA ALA A 222 3.42 -2.52 -10.69
C ALA A 222 4.31 -3.70 -11.14
N LEU A 223 5.30 -4.08 -10.32
CA LEU A 223 6.20 -5.19 -10.64
C LEU A 223 5.47 -6.54 -10.63
N LEU A 224 4.52 -6.75 -9.71
CA LEU A 224 3.67 -7.94 -9.65
C LEU A 224 2.81 -8.05 -10.92
N ASP A 225 2.21 -6.96 -11.36
CA ASP A 225 1.41 -6.92 -12.59
C ASP A 225 2.25 -7.25 -13.83
N ILE A 226 3.46 -6.67 -13.96
CA ILE A 226 4.39 -6.98 -15.04
C ILE A 226 4.79 -8.47 -15.00
N SER A 227 5.02 -9.02 -13.81
CA SER A 227 5.32 -10.45 -13.64
C SER A 227 4.15 -11.33 -14.06
N CYS A 228 2.90 -10.94 -13.77
CA CYS A 228 1.69 -11.62 -14.23
C CYS A 228 1.59 -11.63 -15.77
N VAL A 229 1.88 -10.49 -16.43
CA VAL A 229 1.92 -10.39 -17.90
C VAL A 229 2.99 -11.31 -18.48
N CYS A 230 4.18 -11.32 -17.89
CA CYS A 230 5.26 -12.21 -18.29
C CYS A 230 4.86 -13.68 -18.14
N HIS A 231 4.21 -14.05 -17.02
CA HIS A 231 3.72 -15.41 -16.80
C HIS A 231 2.70 -15.81 -17.88
N GLN A 232 1.72 -14.95 -18.20
CA GLN A 232 0.74 -15.23 -19.26
C GLN A 232 1.43 -15.49 -20.61
N TYR A 233 2.38 -14.62 -21.00
CA TYR A 233 3.12 -14.80 -22.24
C TYR A 233 3.90 -16.10 -22.27
N THR A 234 4.59 -16.44 -21.17
CA THR A 234 5.41 -17.68 -21.10
C THR A 234 4.57 -18.94 -21.15
N LYS A 235 3.34 -18.90 -20.61
CA LYS A 235 2.45 -20.05 -20.54
C LYS A 235 1.67 -20.27 -21.82
N PHE A 236 1.19 -19.19 -22.46
CA PHE A 236 0.29 -19.27 -23.62
C PHE A 236 0.94 -18.88 -24.95
N GLY A 237 2.11 -18.23 -24.93
CA GLY A 237 2.80 -17.71 -26.13
C GLY A 237 2.26 -16.36 -26.63
N TRP A 238 1.25 -15.79 -25.96
CA TRP A 238 0.61 -14.52 -26.30
C TRP A 238 0.06 -13.84 -25.05
N VAL A 239 -0.28 -12.54 -25.18
CA VAL A 239 -0.85 -11.73 -24.09
C VAL A 239 -2.24 -11.23 -24.50
N SER A 240 -3.22 -11.41 -23.62
CA SER A 240 -4.60 -10.95 -23.79
C SER A 240 -4.71 -9.41 -23.72
N ASP A 241 -5.70 -8.84 -24.41
CA ASP A 241 -6.01 -7.41 -24.35
C ASP A 241 -6.43 -6.97 -22.93
N SER A 242 -7.17 -7.82 -22.22
CA SER A 242 -7.61 -7.58 -20.85
C SER A 242 -6.48 -7.38 -19.85
N ILE A 243 -5.46 -8.26 -19.83
CA ILE A 243 -4.34 -8.11 -18.88
C ILE A 243 -3.49 -6.88 -19.20
N VAL A 244 -3.34 -6.56 -20.50
CA VAL A 244 -2.64 -5.35 -20.94
C VAL A 244 -3.35 -4.11 -20.42
N LEU A 245 -4.68 -4.01 -20.58
CA LEU A 245 -5.45 -2.87 -20.07
C LEU A 245 -5.36 -2.73 -18.55
N VAL A 246 -5.53 -3.82 -17.80
CA VAL A 246 -5.43 -3.82 -16.33
C VAL A 246 -4.06 -3.31 -15.90
N THR A 247 -2.98 -3.92 -16.42
CA THR A 247 -1.61 -3.53 -16.07
C THR A 247 -1.29 -2.08 -16.46
N LEU A 248 -1.75 -1.62 -17.62
CA LEU A 248 -1.55 -0.22 -18.03
C LEU A 248 -2.27 0.76 -17.11
N PHE A 249 -3.51 0.48 -16.70
CA PHE A 249 -4.26 1.36 -15.80
C PHE A 249 -3.66 1.38 -14.39
N HIS A 250 -3.23 0.22 -13.88
CA HIS A 250 -2.55 0.14 -12.59
C HIS A 250 -1.23 0.91 -12.61
N ILE A 251 -0.37 0.68 -13.61
CA ILE A 251 0.89 1.42 -13.76
C ILE A 251 0.64 2.91 -13.92
N TRP A 252 -0.37 3.33 -14.70
CA TRP A 252 -0.71 4.74 -14.83
C TRP A 252 -1.10 5.35 -13.48
N TYR A 253 -1.99 4.69 -12.74
CA TYR A 253 -2.38 5.14 -11.40
C TYR A 253 -1.15 5.30 -10.48
N ILE A 254 -0.30 4.27 -10.42
CA ILE A 254 0.91 4.28 -9.60
C ILE A 254 1.86 5.41 -10.01
N VAL A 255 2.15 5.55 -11.30
CA VAL A 255 3.03 6.60 -11.80
C VAL A 255 2.49 7.99 -11.47
N ASP A 256 1.18 8.20 -11.58
CA ASP A 256 0.57 9.47 -11.19
C ASP A 256 0.73 9.74 -9.68
N SER A 257 0.53 8.73 -8.82
CA SER A 257 0.78 8.86 -7.38
C SER A 257 2.25 9.20 -7.08
N LEU A 258 3.19 8.61 -7.81
CA LEU A 258 4.63 8.88 -7.66
C LEU A 258 5.01 10.30 -8.15
N ILE A 259 4.39 10.79 -9.22
CA ILE A 259 4.57 12.17 -9.71
C ILE A 259 4.05 13.17 -8.68
N ASN A 260 2.89 12.88 -8.08
CA ASN A 260 2.22 13.73 -7.11
C ASN A 260 2.56 13.35 -5.65
N GLU A 261 3.76 12.81 -5.40
CA GLU A 261 4.17 12.31 -4.08
C GLU A 261 3.95 13.33 -2.96
N SER A 262 4.18 14.62 -3.19
CA SER A 262 3.99 15.66 -2.16
C SER A 262 2.55 15.79 -1.66
N THR A 263 1.57 15.35 -2.43
CA THR A 263 0.15 15.45 -2.07
C THR A 263 -0.18 14.56 -0.86
N ILE A 264 0.56 13.47 -0.64
CA ILE A 264 0.33 12.58 0.51
C ILE A 264 0.52 13.30 1.85
N LEU A 265 1.38 14.33 1.89
CA LEU A 265 1.67 15.09 3.11
C LEU A 265 0.47 15.89 3.64
N THR A 266 -0.63 15.91 2.88
CA THR A 266 -1.90 16.55 3.26
C THR A 266 -3.03 15.56 3.54
N GLN A 267 -2.76 14.25 3.42
CA GLN A 267 -3.74 13.19 3.64
C GLN A 267 -3.88 12.86 5.13
N MET A 268 -5.01 12.23 5.46
CA MET A 268 -5.36 11.83 6.83
C MET A 268 -4.31 10.88 7.42
N ASP A 269 -3.86 9.90 6.63
CA ASP A 269 -2.86 8.91 7.04
C ASP A 269 -1.59 9.57 7.59
N ILE A 270 -1.12 10.66 6.96
CA ILE A 270 0.09 11.39 7.39
C ILE A 270 -0.20 12.40 8.51
N THR A 271 -1.34 13.10 8.45
CA THR A 271 -1.57 14.29 9.28
C THR A 271 -2.27 14.01 10.61
N THR A 272 -3.07 12.94 10.68
CA THR A 272 -3.88 12.64 11.87
C THR A 272 -3.62 11.26 12.45
N ASP A 273 -3.41 10.26 11.60
CA ASP A 273 -3.46 8.86 12.01
C ASP A 273 -2.12 8.39 12.55
N GLY A 274 -2.10 7.35 13.38
CA GLY A 274 -0.85 6.73 13.82
C GLY A 274 -0.30 5.80 12.75
N PHE A 275 0.99 5.45 12.81
CA PHE A 275 1.48 4.29 12.06
C PHE A 275 1.47 3.06 12.97
N GLY A 276 0.56 2.12 12.69
CA GLY A 276 0.36 0.89 13.46
C GLY A 276 0.15 -0.31 12.54
N PHE A 277 -0.44 -1.38 13.06
CA PHE A 277 -0.77 -2.56 12.25
C PHE A 277 -1.63 -2.20 11.03
N MET A 278 -2.63 -1.35 11.20
CA MET A 278 -3.59 -1.01 10.14
C MET A 278 -2.90 -0.43 8.91
N LEU A 279 -2.16 0.67 9.06
CA LEU A 279 -1.43 1.28 7.94
C LEU A 279 -0.29 0.39 7.46
N SER A 280 0.51 -0.18 8.36
CA SER A 280 1.65 -1.01 7.98
C SER A 280 1.26 -2.24 7.15
N VAL A 281 0.18 -2.95 7.53
CA VAL A 281 -0.36 -4.07 6.73
C VAL A 281 -1.06 -3.55 5.48
N GLY A 282 -1.79 -2.43 5.58
CA GLY A 282 -2.41 -1.74 4.45
C GLY A 282 -1.43 -1.49 3.30
N ASP A 283 -0.33 -0.81 3.61
CA ASP A 283 0.65 -0.33 2.64
C ASP A 283 1.47 -1.47 2.03
N LEU A 284 1.99 -2.35 2.88
CA LEU A 284 3.03 -3.31 2.47
C LEU A 284 2.49 -4.66 2.01
N ALA A 285 1.31 -5.06 2.50
CA ALA A 285 0.76 -6.40 2.25
C ALA A 285 -0.64 -6.35 1.60
N TRP A 286 -1.56 -5.54 2.11
CA TRP A 286 -2.91 -5.48 1.54
C TRP A 286 -2.88 -4.90 0.13
N LEU A 287 -2.34 -3.69 -0.03
CA LEU A 287 -2.34 -2.98 -1.30
C LEU A 287 -1.71 -3.83 -2.42
N PRO A 288 -0.42 -4.23 -2.36
CA PRO A 288 0.22 -4.89 -3.50
C PRO A 288 -0.36 -6.26 -3.82
N PHE A 289 -0.84 -7.02 -2.82
CA PHE A 289 -1.28 -8.40 -3.04
C PHE A 289 -2.80 -8.55 -3.24
N THR A 290 -3.59 -7.51 -2.98
CA THR A 290 -5.03 -7.51 -3.30
C THR A 290 -5.35 -6.70 -4.56
N TYR A 291 -4.62 -5.61 -4.84
CA TYR A 291 -4.89 -4.76 -6.00
C TYR A 291 -4.35 -5.36 -7.31
N CYS A 292 -3.43 -6.33 -7.24
CA CYS A 292 -2.92 -7.06 -8.40
C CYS A 292 -3.77 -8.30 -8.75
N LEU A 293 -4.86 -8.59 -8.03
CA LEU A 293 -5.61 -9.84 -8.18
C LEU A 293 -6.22 -10.01 -9.58
N GLN A 294 -6.59 -8.91 -10.22
CA GLN A 294 -7.11 -8.87 -11.59
C GLN A 294 -6.03 -9.33 -12.58
N ALA A 295 -4.81 -8.79 -12.48
CA ALA A 295 -3.68 -9.22 -13.29
C ALA A 295 -3.31 -10.68 -13.02
N ARG A 296 -3.30 -11.09 -11.74
CA ARG A 296 -3.02 -12.47 -11.32
C ARG A 296 -4.06 -13.46 -11.85
N PHE A 297 -5.34 -13.12 -11.79
CA PHE A 297 -6.43 -13.94 -12.35
C PHE A 297 -6.25 -14.11 -13.86
N LEU A 298 -6.05 -13.01 -14.58
CA LEU A 298 -5.87 -13.03 -16.02
C LEU A 298 -4.61 -13.81 -16.43
N ALA A 299 -3.55 -13.81 -15.61
CA ALA A 299 -2.30 -14.51 -15.90
C ALA A 299 -2.49 -16.01 -16.19
N PHE A 300 -3.49 -16.66 -15.57
CA PHE A 300 -3.83 -18.07 -15.85
C PHE A 300 -5.21 -18.26 -16.50
N HIS A 301 -6.02 -17.20 -16.61
CA HIS A 301 -7.33 -17.22 -17.25
C HIS A 301 -7.44 -16.07 -18.27
N PRO A 302 -6.80 -16.20 -19.45
CA PRO A 302 -6.75 -15.12 -20.43
C PRO A 302 -8.14 -14.87 -21.03
N ILE A 303 -8.53 -13.59 -21.09
CA ILE A 303 -9.81 -13.14 -21.64
C ILE A 303 -9.55 -12.19 -22.81
N HIS A 304 -10.15 -12.47 -23.97
CA HIS A 304 -10.15 -11.54 -25.10
C HIS A 304 -11.43 -10.72 -25.10
N LEU A 305 -11.27 -9.40 -24.99
CA LEU A 305 -12.37 -8.44 -24.98
C LEU A 305 -12.83 -8.07 -26.39
N GLY A 306 -11.88 -8.04 -27.34
CA GLY A 306 -12.11 -7.50 -28.67
C GLY A 306 -12.28 -5.97 -28.63
N TRP A 307 -12.35 -5.36 -29.82
CA TRP A 307 -12.35 -3.90 -29.96
C TRP A 307 -13.49 -3.21 -29.20
N LEU A 308 -14.70 -3.78 -29.21
CA LEU A 308 -15.85 -3.23 -28.47
C LEU A 308 -15.64 -3.24 -26.95
N GLY A 309 -15.15 -4.37 -26.40
CA GLY A 309 -14.88 -4.49 -24.97
C GLY A 309 -13.77 -3.55 -24.52
N VAL A 310 -12.70 -3.44 -25.32
CA VAL A 310 -11.61 -2.49 -25.09
C VAL A 310 -12.13 -1.04 -25.09
N LEU A 311 -12.93 -0.65 -26.09
CA LEU A 311 -13.50 0.71 -26.15
C LEU A 311 -14.42 1.01 -24.98
N ALA A 312 -15.27 0.06 -24.57
CA ALA A 312 -16.15 0.23 -23.42
C ALA A 312 -15.37 0.45 -22.11
N ILE A 313 -14.32 -0.36 -21.89
CA ILE A 313 -13.46 -0.23 -20.71
C ILE A 313 -12.70 1.10 -20.72
N LEU A 314 -12.15 1.50 -21.87
CA LEU A 314 -11.47 2.79 -22.00
C LEU A 314 -12.43 3.96 -21.73
N ALA A 315 -13.67 3.89 -22.22
CA ALA A 315 -14.67 4.92 -21.97
C ALA A 315 -14.94 5.08 -20.46
N VAL A 316 -15.11 3.96 -19.73
CA VAL A 316 -15.28 3.98 -18.28
C VAL A 316 -14.04 4.56 -17.58
N GLN A 317 -12.84 4.10 -17.95
CA GLN A 317 -11.58 4.55 -17.35
C GLN A 317 -11.38 6.06 -17.53
N PHE A 318 -11.51 6.57 -18.76
CA PHE A 318 -11.28 8.00 -19.03
C PHE A 318 -12.36 8.88 -18.41
N THR A 319 -13.62 8.44 -18.40
CA THR A 319 -14.70 9.17 -17.73
C THR A 319 -14.45 9.24 -16.23
N GLY A 320 -14.13 8.12 -15.59
CA GLY A 320 -13.81 8.07 -14.17
C GLY A 320 -12.60 8.95 -13.82
N TYR A 321 -11.53 8.87 -14.61
CA TYR A 321 -10.34 9.69 -14.43
C TYR A 321 -10.62 11.20 -14.58
N TYR A 322 -11.42 11.57 -15.58
CA TYR A 322 -11.84 12.95 -15.79
C TYR A 322 -12.60 13.49 -14.57
N ILE A 323 -13.60 12.75 -14.09
CA ILE A 323 -14.38 13.13 -12.90
C ILE A 323 -13.44 13.26 -11.68
N PHE A 324 -12.56 12.27 -11.46
CA PHE A 324 -11.62 12.27 -10.36
C PHE A 324 -10.71 13.49 -10.36
N ARG A 325 -10.12 13.84 -11.52
CA ARG A 325 -9.21 14.99 -11.64
C ARG A 325 -9.93 16.31 -11.50
N VAL A 326 -11.05 16.50 -12.19
CA VAL A 326 -11.81 17.75 -12.15
C VAL A 326 -12.33 18.02 -10.74
N ALA A 327 -12.87 17.01 -10.06
CA ALA A 327 -13.35 17.18 -8.69
C ALA A 327 -12.21 17.55 -7.71
N ASN A 328 -11.03 16.94 -7.86
CA ASN A 328 -9.89 17.27 -7.01
C ASN A 328 -9.30 18.65 -7.31
N LEU A 329 -9.21 19.03 -8.58
CA LEU A 329 -8.79 20.39 -8.98
C LEU A 329 -9.78 21.43 -8.46
N GLU A 330 -11.08 21.19 -8.60
CA GLU A 330 -12.13 22.11 -8.12
C GLU A 330 -12.10 22.27 -6.60
N LYS A 331 -11.91 21.18 -5.85
CA LYS A 331 -11.69 21.21 -4.40
C LYS A 331 -10.44 22.03 -4.04
N ASN A 332 -9.36 21.87 -4.81
CA ASN A 332 -8.10 22.57 -4.57
C ASN A 332 -8.23 24.07 -4.86
N GLU A 333 -8.80 24.45 -6.00
CA GLU A 333 -9.07 25.83 -6.36
C GLU A 333 -10.00 26.52 -5.36
N PHE A 334 -11.02 25.82 -4.86
CA PHE A 334 -11.93 26.35 -3.84
C PHE A 334 -11.17 26.67 -2.55
N ARG A 335 -10.34 25.73 -2.06
CA ARG A 335 -9.51 25.93 -0.86
C ARG A 335 -8.49 27.06 -1.01
N HIS A 336 -8.04 27.31 -2.24
CA HIS A 336 -7.07 28.36 -2.56
C HIS A 336 -7.69 29.70 -2.97
N GLY A 337 -9.02 29.86 -2.94
CA GLY A 337 -9.65 31.13 -3.27
C GLY A 337 -9.72 31.44 -4.78
N ARG A 338 -9.48 30.44 -5.63
CA ARG A 338 -9.30 30.60 -7.09
C ARG A 338 -10.41 29.96 -7.92
N ASN A 339 -11.43 29.38 -7.28
CA ASN A 339 -12.49 28.69 -8.00
C ASN A 339 -13.45 29.71 -8.67
N PRO A 340 -13.53 29.77 -10.01
CA PRO A 340 -14.39 30.72 -10.71
C PRO A 340 -15.89 30.43 -10.53
N LYS A 341 -16.27 29.23 -10.06
CA LYS A 341 -17.65 28.85 -9.74
C LYS A 341 -18.07 29.27 -8.31
N GLY A 342 -17.12 29.72 -7.49
CA GLY A 342 -17.40 30.29 -6.18
C GLY A 342 -17.95 31.70 -6.36
N THR A 343 -19.20 31.92 -5.95
CA THR A 343 -19.77 33.26 -5.77
C THR A 343 -19.01 33.97 -4.65
N TYR A 344 -17.89 34.62 -4.97
CA TYR A 344 -17.25 35.59 -4.09
C TYR A 344 -18.06 36.89 -4.08
N THR A 345 -19.28 36.84 -3.54
CA THR A 345 -19.89 38.01 -2.91
C THR A 345 -19.42 38.02 -1.46
N VAL A 346 -18.24 38.60 -1.25
CA VAL A 346 -17.84 39.09 0.08
C VAL A 346 -18.78 40.26 0.38
N ARG A 347 -19.65 40.10 1.37
CA ARG A 347 -20.32 41.20 2.08
C ARG A 347 -19.73 41.30 3.47
#